data_AF-A0A6A4FIZ0-F1
#
_entry.id   AF-A0A6A4FIZ0-F1
#
_cell.length_a   1.000
_cell.length_b   1.000
_cell.length_c   1.000
_cell.angle_alpha   90.00
_cell.angle_beta   90.00
_cell.angle_gamma   90.00
#
_symmetry.space_group_name_H-M   'P 1'
#
loop_
_entity.id
_entity.type
_entity.pdbx_description
1 polymer ?
#
loop_
_entity_poly.entity_id
_entity_poly.type
_entity_poly.pdbx_seq_one_letter_code
_entity_poly.pdbx_strand_id
1 'polypeptide(L)'
;MHIGAIFIVFAVSWAGSLLPVLAQKVRWSTDSILMDGISAFAFGVVLSTGLIHMANEGIGKLGDECLGPIVQEYGCLGLVVILITMILMHFIECESVAFFGSEGSAFHGHGHGHDEQAHDIAELVVSTQKGSLATPQLAENPYQAKTVEKLETSSSRRPRIATLIFEVGVMFHSLVIGLDLGVTTGSEFTSLLTALCFHQFFEGVAIGNAAVSSTESRSKLLLLNLAFAVTTPIGQAFGIAIYSSYSSSSATSLWVQAFLTA
;
A
#
# COMPACT_ATOMS: atom_id res chain seq x y z
N MET A 1 29.23 -4.15 2.91
CA MET A 1 27.96 -4.85 3.19
C MET A 1 26.78 -4.20 2.49
N HIS A 2 26.70 -2.86 2.49
CA HIS A 2 25.64 -2.09 1.81
C HIS A 2 25.36 -2.49 0.37
N ILE A 3 26.40 -2.65 -0.46
CA ILE A 3 26.22 -3.07 -1.87
C ILE A 3 25.59 -4.47 -1.97
N GLY A 4 25.97 -5.41 -1.11
CA GLY A 4 25.37 -6.74 -1.06
C GLY A 4 23.91 -6.70 -0.62
N ALA A 5 23.57 -5.83 0.33
CA ALA A 5 22.21 -5.64 0.80
C ALA A 5 21.25 -5.13 -0.29
N ILE A 6 21.71 -4.28 -1.21
CA ILE A 6 20.90 -3.85 -2.37
C ILE A 6 20.37 -5.06 -3.15
N PHE A 7 21.25 -6.03 -3.46
CA PHE A 7 20.87 -7.23 -4.19
C PHE A 7 19.97 -8.16 -3.38
N ILE A 8 20.21 -8.27 -2.07
CA ILE A 8 19.39 -9.09 -1.17
C ILE A 8 17.98 -8.52 -1.10
N VAL A 9 17.84 -7.23 -0.81
CA VAL A 9 16.54 -6.56 -0.70
C VAL A 9 15.78 -6.65 -2.03
N PHE A 10 16.44 -6.35 -3.15
CA PHE A 10 15.84 -6.52 -4.47
C PHE A 10 15.31 -7.95 -4.69
N ALA A 11 16.14 -8.96 -4.42
CA ALA A 11 15.77 -10.36 -4.64
C ALA A 11 14.60 -10.79 -3.74
N VAL A 12 14.58 -10.35 -2.48
CA VAL A 12 13.53 -10.65 -1.52
C VAL A 12 12.21 -9.97 -1.90
N SER A 13 12.23 -8.68 -2.24
CA SER A 13 11.06 -7.94 -2.72
C SER A 13 10.47 -8.56 -3.97
N TRP A 14 11.34 -8.92 -4.93
CA TRP A 14 10.94 -9.53 -6.19
C TRP A 14 10.37 -10.94 -6.00
N ALA A 15 10.98 -11.74 -5.12
CA ALA A 15 10.47 -13.07 -4.78
C ALA A 15 9.10 -13.00 -4.09
N GLY A 16 8.93 -12.09 -3.13
CA GLY A 16 7.66 -11.86 -2.43
C GLY A 16 6.53 -11.46 -3.39
N SER A 17 6.78 -10.48 -4.27
CA SER A 17 5.76 -9.99 -5.20
C SER A 17 5.43 -10.94 -6.34
N LEU A 18 6.38 -11.79 -6.75
CA LEU A 18 6.11 -12.84 -7.74
C LEU A 18 5.36 -14.05 -7.19
N LEU A 19 5.41 -14.31 -5.88
CA LEU A 19 4.80 -15.49 -5.29
C LEU A 19 3.28 -15.59 -5.61
N PRO A 20 2.44 -14.56 -5.39
CA PRO A 20 1.03 -14.58 -5.78
C PRO A 20 0.81 -14.69 -7.29
N VAL A 21 1.66 -14.03 -8.09
CA VAL A 21 1.57 -14.03 -9.57
C VAL A 21 1.84 -15.42 -10.14
N LEU A 22 2.85 -16.11 -9.62
CA LEU A 22 3.19 -17.46 -10.03
C LEU A 22 2.16 -18.49 -9.54
N ALA A 23 1.63 -18.29 -8.33
CA ALA A 23 0.59 -19.14 -7.75
C ALA A 23 -0.69 -19.18 -8.60
N GLN A 24 -1.06 -18.10 -9.27
CA GLN A 24 -2.19 -18.10 -10.21
C GLN A 24 -1.89 -18.78 -11.54
N LYS A 25 -0.64 -18.69 -12.01
CA LYS A 25 -0.23 -19.21 -13.32
C LYS A 25 0.04 -20.72 -13.28
N VAL A 26 0.69 -21.17 -12.22
CA VAL A 26 0.93 -22.58 -11.96
C VAL A 26 -0.29 -23.06 -11.20
N ARG A 27 -1.14 -23.83 -11.89
CA ARG A 27 -2.28 -24.58 -11.36
C ARG A 27 -1.79 -25.71 -10.44
N TRP A 28 -0.80 -25.43 -9.60
CA TRP A 28 -0.32 -26.33 -8.58
C TRP A 28 -1.46 -26.54 -7.60
N SER A 29 -1.59 -27.79 -7.19
CA SER A 29 -2.50 -28.28 -6.18
C SER A 29 -2.13 -27.73 -4.79
N THR A 30 -1.91 -26.41 -4.66
CA THR A 30 -1.96 -25.73 -3.38
C THR A 30 -3.42 -25.51 -3.06
N ASP A 31 -3.87 -26.08 -1.95
CA ASP A 31 -5.19 -25.82 -1.40
C ASP A 31 -5.37 -24.30 -1.32
N SER A 32 -6.47 -23.76 -1.85
CA SER A 32 -6.78 -22.33 -1.81
C SER A 32 -6.58 -21.74 -0.41
N ILE A 33 -6.86 -22.56 0.62
CA ILE A 33 -6.64 -22.29 2.04
C ILE A 33 -5.20 -21.85 2.37
N LEU A 34 -4.17 -22.46 1.78
CA LEU A 34 -2.78 -22.11 2.07
C LEU A 34 -2.43 -20.74 1.48
N MET A 35 -2.87 -20.46 0.25
CA MET A 35 -2.62 -19.17 -0.40
C MET A 35 -3.43 -18.05 0.23
N ASP A 36 -4.66 -18.33 0.63
CA ASP A 36 -5.49 -17.40 1.40
C ASP A 36 -4.85 -17.12 2.77
N GLY A 37 -4.31 -18.16 3.43
CA GLY A 37 -3.58 -18.03 4.68
C GLY A 37 -2.30 -17.19 4.55
N ILE A 38 -1.49 -17.42 3.52
CA ILE A 38 -0.29 -16.62 3.22
C ILE A 38 -0.67 -15.17 2.92
N SER A 39 -1.74 -14.96 2.14
CA SER A 39 -2.22 -13.62 1.79
C SER A 39 -2.73 -12.87 3.03
N ALA A 40 -3.54 -13.51 3.86
CA ALA A 40 -4.03 -12.92 5.11
C ALA A 40 -2.89 -12.59 6.07
N PHE A 41 -1.90 -13.48 6.19
CA PHE A 41 -0.70 -13.22 6.97
C PHE A 41 0.08 -12.02 6.42
N ALA A 42 0.26 -11.94 5.10
CA ALA A 42 0.95 -10.84 4.45
C ALA A 42 0.27 -9.48 4.71
N PHE A 43 -1.06 -9.39 4.57
CA PHE A 43 -1.80 -8.18 4.93
C PHE A 43 -1.70 -7.85 6.42
N GLY A 44 -1.66 -8.87 7.30
CA GLY A 44 -1.41 -8.69 8.72
C GLY A 44 -0.02 -8.08 9.02
N VAL A 45 1.02 -8.53 8.32
CA VAL A 45 2.38 -7.96 8.43
C VAL A 45 2.40 -6.51 7.96
N VAL A 46 1.77 -6.20 6.83
CA VAL A 46 1.64 -4.81 6.33
C VAL A 46 0.94 -3.92 7.37
N LEU A 47 -0.20 -4.37 7.88
CA LEU A 47 -0.97 -3.64 8.89
C LEU A 47 -0.16 -3.43 10.18
N SER A 48 0.54 -4.47 10.65
CA SER A 48 1.41 -4.38 11.82
C SER A 48 2.58 -3.42 11.59
N THR A 49 3.16 -3.41 10.39
CA THR A 49 4.28 -2.53 10.03
C THR A 49 3.81 -1.08 10.01
N GLY A 50 2.65 -0.78 9.41
CA GLY A 50 2.06 0.56 9.46
C GLY A 50 1.76 1.04 10.88
N LEU A 51 1.10 0.21 11.70
CA LEU A 51 0.64 0.62 13.02
C LEU A 51 1.73 0.68 14.09
N ILE A 52 2.70 -0.25 14.07
CA ILE A 52 3.69 -0.37 15.14
C ILE A 52 5.01 0.28 14.72
N HIS A 53 5.47 0.04 13.50
CA HIS A 53 6.76 0.52 13.03
C HIS A 53 6.66 1.96 12.51
N MET A 54 5.85 2.19 11.48
CA MET A 54 5.75 3.49 10.83
C MET A 54 5.18 4.56 11.76
N ALA A 55 4.06 4.28 12.41
CA ALA A 55 3.44 5.25 13.31
C ALA A 55 4.38 5.65 14.46
N ASN A 56 5.06 4.69 15.09
CA ASN A 56 5.98 4.99 16.19
C ASN A 56 7.24 5.73 15.71
N GLU A 57 7.75 5.40 14.53
CA GLU A 57 8.87 6.11 13.94
C GLU A 57 8.51 7.55 13.57
N GLY A 58 7.32 7.78 12.99
CA GLY A 58 6.80 9.11 12.70
C GLY A 58 6.63 9.96 13.97
N ILE A 59 6.04 9.38 15.03
CA ILE A 59 5.91 10.05 16.34
C ILE A 59 7.27 10.37 16.93
N GLY A 60 8.22 9.42 16.89
CA GLY A 60 9.57 9.61 17.40
C GLY A 60 10.30 10.75 16.68
N LYS A 61 10.23 10.80 15.35
CA LYS A 61 10.83 11.88 14.54
C LYS A 61 10.18 13.23 14.83
N LEU A 62 8.87 13.29 15.07
CA LEU A 62 8.13 14.51 15.44
C LEU A 62 8.27 14.92 16.90
N GLY A 63 8.89 14.09 17.74
CA GLY A 63 9.20 14.38 19.14
C GLY A 63 10.62 14.90 19.37
N ASP A 64 11.43 15.05 18.31
CA ASP A 64 12.84 15.43 18.43
C ASP A 64 13.01 16.91 18.79
N GLU A 65 13.86 17.20 19.78
CA GLU A 65 14.14 18.55 20.28
C GLU A 65 14.66 19.50 19.19
N CYS A 66 15.26 18.97 18.12
CA CYS A 66 15.75 19.75 16.98
C CYS A 66 14.63 20.43 16.18
N LEU A 67 13.36 20.02 16.35
CA LEU A 67 12.20 20.64 15.70
C LEU A 67 11.70 21.91 16.41
N GLY A 68 12.30 22.26 17.56
CA GLY A 68 12.08 23.51 18.28
C GLY A 68 10.97 23.45 19.33
N PRO A 69 10.55 24.61 19.87
CA PRO A 69 9.65 24.67 21.03
C PRO A 69 8.26 24.07 20.75
N ILE A 70 7.80 24.11 19.50
CA ILE A 70 6.45 23.68 19.11
C ILE A 70 6.19 22.19 19.39
N VAL A 71 7.22 21.34 19.26
CA VAL A 71 7.09 19.89 19.55
C VAL A 71 7.27 19.59 21.05
N GLN A 72 8.02 20.43 21.78
CA GLN A 72 8.21 20.29 23.21
C GLN A 72 6.97 20.72 24.00
N GLU A 73 6.26 21.73 23.52
CA GLU A 73 5.02 22.21 24.14
C GLU A 73 3.81 21.32 23.80
N TYR A 74 3.82 20.69 22.61
CA TYR A 74 2.77 19.79 22.14
C TYR A 74 3.29 18.37 21.93
N GLY A 75 3.45 17.62 23.02
CA GLY A 75 3.97 16.24 22.99
C GLY A 75 3.14 15.21 22.19
N CYS A 76 1.92 15.57 21.76
CA CYS A 76 1.06 14.75 20.91
C CYS A 76 1.05 15.16 19.43
N LEU A 77 1.93 16.07 18.99
CA LEU A 77 1.98 16.57 17.62
C LEU A 77 2.13 15.43 16.59
N GLY A 78 2.92 14.40 16.91
CA GLY A 78 3.08 13.21 16.06
C GLY A 78 1.77 12.50 15.76
N LEU A 79 0.92 12.29 16.78
CA LEU A 79 -0.39 11.65 16.61
C LEU A 79 -1.37 12.52 15.82
N VAL A 80 -1.30 13.84 15.99
CA VAL A 80 -2.13 14.78 15.22
C VAL A 80 -1.75 14.75 13.75
N VAL A 81 -0.45 14.73 13.43
CA VAL A 81 0.04 14.62 12.05
C VAL A 81 -0.42 13.31 11.42
N ILE A 82 -0.27 12.17 12.11
CA ILE A 82 -0.75 10.86 11.64
C ILE A 82 -2.27 10.89 11.38
N LEU A 83 -3.06 11.50 12.28
CA LEU A 83 -4.50 11.58 12.08
C LEU A 83 -4.84 12.43 10.84
N ILE A 84 -4.14 13.54 10.64
CA ILE A 84 -4.33 14.40 9.46
C ILE A 84 -3.92 13.66 8.18
N THR A 85 -2.78 12.98 8.15
CA THR A 85 -2.34 12.20 6.98
C THR A 85 -3.31 11.07 6.66
N MET A 86 -3.81 10.35 7.67
CA MET A 86 -4.84 9.32 7.49
C MET A 86 -6.14 9.89 6.91
N ILE A 87 -6.63 11.02 7.43
CA ILE A 87 -7.84 11.68 6.91
C ILE A 87 -7.61 12.15 5.47
N LEU A 88 -6.44 12.71 5.15
CA LEU A 88 -6.10 13.16 3.80
C LEU A 88 -6.00 11.99 2.83
N MET A 89 -5.39 10.89 3.22
CA MET A 89 -5.29 9.69 2.37
C MET A 89 -6.67 9.09 2.11
N HIS A 90 -7.52 9.05 3.13
CA HIS A 90 -8.91 8.62 2.98
C HIS A 90 -9.73 9.57 2.09
N PHE A 91 -9.50 10.88 2.21
CA PHE A 91 -10.12 11.88 1.34
C PHE A 91 -9.69 11.69 -0.12
N ILE A 92 -8.40 11.46 -0.38
CA ILE A 92 -7.87 11.18 -1.72
C ILE A 92 -8.50 9.90 -2.29
N GLU A 93 -8.65 8.84 -1.49
CA GLU A 93 -9.34 7.61 -1.91
C GLU A 93 -10.82 7.87 -2.25
N CYS A 94 -11.55 8.59 -1.39
CA CYS A 94 -12.95 8.92 -1.62
C CYS A 94 -13.16 9.79 -2.87
N GLU A 95 -12.39 10.87 -3.02
CA GLU A 95 -12.47 11.78 -4.17
C GLU A 95 -12.01 11.10 -5.45
N SER A 96 -10.95 10.29 -5.43
CA SER A 96 -10.52 9.56 -6.63
C SER A 96 -11.58 8.57 -7.09
N VAL A 97 -12.25 7.87 -6.17
CA VAL A 97 -13.38 7.00 -6.50
C VAL A 97 -14.57 7.80 -7.04
N ALA A 98 -14.87 8.98 -6.48
CA ALA A 98 -15.99 9.83 -6.91
C ALA A 98 -15.72 10.49 -8.28
N PHE A 99 -14.55 11.09 -8.46
CA PHE A 99 -14.13 11.81 -9.66
C PHE A 99 -13.95 10.86 -10.85
N PHE A 100 -13.11 9.82 -10.72
CA PHE A 100 -12.92 8.80 -11.75
C PHE A 100 -14.13 7.85 -11.88
N GLY A 101 -15.04 7.85 -10.90
CA GLY A 101 -16.36 7.24 -11.01
C GLY A 101 -17.31 8.04 -11.90
N SER A 102 -17.12 9.36 -12.01
CA SER A 102 -18.02 10.28 -12.69
C SER A 102 -17.66 10.58 -14.16
N GLU A 103 -16.42 10.32 -14.60
CA GLU A 103 -15.96 10.54 -16.00
C GLU A 103 -16.65 9.64 -17.05
N GLY A 104 -17.68 8.88 -16.67
CA GLY A 104 -18.62 8.23 -17.58
C GLY A 104 -20.06 8.79 -17.54
N SER A 105 -20.35 9.86 -16.81
CA SER A 105 -21.73 10.33 -16.57
C SER A 105 -21.98 11.83 -16.75
N ALA A 106 -21.08 12.58 -17.38
CA ALA A 106 -21.29 14.00 -17.68
C ALA A 106 -22.29 14.26 -18.84
N PHE A 107 -23.26 13.37 -19.07
CA PHE A 107 -24.33 13.60 -20.05
C PHE A 107 -25.63 12.87 -19.66
N HIS A 108 -26.65 13.65 -19.24
CA HIS A 108 -27.98 13.29 -18.67
C HIS A 108 -27.98 13.04 -17.15
N GLY A 109 -28.82 13.67 -16.32
CA GLY A 109 -30.08 14.41 -16.49
C GLY A 109 -30.89 14.20 -15.19
N HIS A 110 -31.54 15.24 -14.67
CA HIS A 110 -32.20 15.33 -13.35
C HIS A 110 -33.06 14.13 -12.90
N GLY A 111 -33.08 13.87 -11.58
CA GLY A 111 -34.13 13.09 -10.91
C GLY A 111 -33.87 12.91 -9.41
N HIS A 112 -34.70 13.56 -8.57
CA HIS A 112 -34.70 13.44 -7.10
C HIS A 112 -35.12 12.03 -6.62
N GLY A 113 -34.57 11.61 -5.47
CA GLY A 113 -35.11 10.52 -4.67
C GLY A 113 -34.21 10.23 -3.45
N HIS A 114 -34.64 10.68 -2.28
CA HIS A 114 -34.11 10.26 -0.98
C HIS A 114 -34.38 8.76 -0.78
N ASP A 115 -33.39 7.98 -0.33
CA ASP A 115 -33.45 7.33 0.97
C ASP A 115 -32.14 6.61 1.32
N GLU A 116 -31.89 6.61 2.63
CA GLU A 116 -30.74 6.10 3.37
C GLU A 116 -30.42 4.62 3.11
N GLN A 117 -29.12 4.32 2.96
CA GLN A 117 -28.46 3.36 3.86
C GLN A 117 -26.95 3.53 3.77
N ALA A 118 -26.41 4.11 4.85
CA ALA A 118 -25.01 4.04 5.20
C ALA A 118 -24.69 2.62 5.70
N HIS A 119 -23.67 1.99 5.11
CA HIS A 119 -22.70 1.11 5.77
C HIS A 119 -21.81 0.53 4.66
N ASP A 120 -20.57 1.00 4.56
CA ASP A 120 -19.46 0.09 4.23
C ASP A 120 -18.15 0.67 4.76
N ILE A 121 -17.82 0.16 5.95
CA ILE A 121 -16.53 0.28 6.59
C ILE A 121 -15.82 -1.03 6.23
N ALA A 122 -14.66 -0.92 5.58
CA ALA A 122 -13.68 -1.99 5.41
C ALA A 122 -14.05 -3.18 4.50
N GLU A 123 -14.30 -2.93 3.20
CA GLU A 123 -14.15 -3.96 2.16
C GLU A 123 -12.84 -3.74 1.38
N LEU A 124 -11.69 -3.83 2.06
CA LEU A 124 -10.40 -4.01 1.40
C LEU A 124 -9.52 -5.09 2.01
N VAL A 125 -10.04 -5.87 2.96
CA VAL A 125 -9.31 -7.01 3.52
C VAL A 125 -10.27 -8.19 3.55
N VAL A 126 -9.95 -9.21 2.73
CA VAL A 126 -10.67 -10.48 2.52
C VAL A 126 -11.79 -10.44 1.46
N SER A 127 -11.39 -10.50 0.18
CA SER A 127 -12.25 -11.07 -0.87
C SER A 127 -12.24 -12.60 -0.72
N THR A 128 -13.16 -13.14 0.09
CA THR A 128 -13.42 -14.59 0.12
C THR A 128 -14.25 -14.96 -1.11
N GLN A 129 -13.64 -15.75 -1.97
CA GLN A 129 -14.20 -16.73 -2.90
C GLN A 129 -15.73 -16.72 -3.13
N LYS A 130 -16.14 -16.31 -4.33
CA LYS A 130 -17.51 -16.40 -4.85
C LYS A 130 -17.95 -17.88 -4.96
N GLY A 131 -18.71 -18.35 -3.99
CA GLY A 131 -19.41 -19.64 -4.05
C GLY A 131 -20.51 -19.59 -5.11
N SER A 132 -20.46 -20.53 -6.06
CA SER A 132 -21.49 -20.75 -7.08
C SER A 132 -22.77 -21.27 -6.41
N LEU A 133 -23.81 -20.43 -6.34
CA LEU A 133 -25.19 -20.88 -6.18
C LEU A 133 -25.98 -20.40 -7.40
N ALA A 134 -26.52 -21.36 -8.15
CA ALA A 134 -27.35 -21.11 -9.31
C ALA A 134 -28.71 -20.53 -8.89
N THR A 135 -29.05 -19.35 -9.41
CA THR A 135 -30.39 -18.75 -9.27
C THR A 135 -31.08 -18.74 -10.65
N PRO A 136 -32.38 -19.05 -10.78
CA PRO A 136 -33.05 -19.27 -12.07
C PRO A 136 -33.19 -17.98 -12.88
N GLN A 137 -33.13 -18.11 -14.22
CA GLN A 137 -33.34 -17.01 -15.16
C GLN A 137 -34.73 -16.38 -15.02
N LEU A 138 -34.78 -15.06 -14.82
CA LEU A 138 -35.98 -14.24 -14.98
C LEU A 138 -35.68 -13.09 -15.94
N ALA A 139 -36.67 -12.81 -16.80
CA ALA A 139 -36.62 -12.00 -18.03
C ALA A 139 -35.79 -10.70 -17.98
N GLU A 140 -34.99 -10.49 -19.03
CA GLU A 140 -34.13 -9.32 -19.25
C GLU A 140 -34.96 -8.03 -19.38
N ASN A 141 -34.88 -7.17 -18.35
CA ASN A 141 -35.35 -5.79 -18.42
C ASN A 141 -34.16 -4.86 -18.78
N PRO A 142 -34.23 -4.07 -19.87
CA PRO A 142 -33.13 -3.19 -20.30
C PRO A 142 -32.75 -2.10 -19.27
N TYR A 143 -33.60 -1.80 -18.29
CA TYR A 143 -33.27 -0.91 -17.17
C TYR A 143 -32.39 -1.57 -16.11
N GLN A 144 -32.47 -2.90 -15.95
CA GLN A 144 -31.64 -3.64 -15.00
C GLN A 144 -30.23 -3.85 -15.55
N ALA A 145 -30.09 -4.09 -16.86
CA ALA A 145 -28.78 -4.19 -17.53
C ALA A 145 -27.94 -2.93 -17.33
N LYS A 146 -28.52 -1.72 -17.48
CA LYS A 146 -27.80 -0.45 -17.34
C LYS A 146 -27.41 -0.12 -15.89
N THR A 147 -28.21 -0.57 -14.93
CA THR A 147 -27.95 -0.39 -13.48
C THR A 147 -26.90 -1.39 -13.00
N VAL A 148 -26.96 -2.64 -13.46
CA VAL A 148 -25.96 -3.68 -13.21
C VAL A 148 -24.64 -3.32 -13.89
N GLU A 149 -24.62 -2.84 -15.13
CA GLU A 149 -23.39 -2.40 -15.81
C GLU A 149 -22.74 -1.17 -15.15
N LYS A 150 -23.54 -0.22 -14.63
CA LYS A 150 -23.04 0.93 -13.86
C LYS A 150 -22.52 0.51 -12.47
N LEU A 151 -23.15 -0.47 -11.83
CA LEU A 151 -22.67 -1.08 -10.58
C LEU A 151 -21.42 -1.93 -10.80
N GLU A 152 -21.32 -2.69 -11.89
CA GLU A 152 -20.15 -3.52 -12.23
C GLU A 152 -18.95 -2.68 -12.69
N THR A 153 -19.18 -1.60 -13.44
CA THR A 153 -18.12 -0.68 -13.86
C THR A 153 -17.63 0.21 -12.72
N SER A 154 -18.50 0.64 -11.79
CA SER A 154 -18.07 1.33 -10.56
C SER A 154 -17.41 0.37 -9.56
N SER A 155 -17.88 -0.88 -9.47
CA SER A 155 -17.30 -1.96 -8.68
C SER A 155 -15.88 -2.33 -9.12
N SER A 156 -15.56 -2.39 -10.42
CA SER A 156 -14.18 -2.77 -10.85
C SER A 156 -13.14 -1.64 -10.74
N ARG A 157 -13.55 -0.37 -10.61
CA ARG A 157 -12.64 0.79 -10.54
C ARG A 157 -12.15 1.07 -9.13
N ARG A 158 -13.00 0.89 -8.12
CA ARG A 158 -12.64 1.04 -6.69
C ARG A 158 -11.43 0.21 -6.26
N PRO A 159 -11.37 -1.12 -6.50
CA PRO A 159 -10.24 -1.93 -6.08
C PRO A 159 -8.95 -1.57 -6.84
N ARG A 160 -9.05 -1.07 -8.08
CA ARG A 160 -7.90 -0.57 -8.84
C ARG A 160 -7.31 0.71 -8.27
N ILE A 161 -8.18 1.67 -7.93
CA ILE A 161 -7.78 2.94 -7.33
C ILE A 161 -7.19 2.70 -5.95
N ALA A 162 -7.85 1.87 -5.12
CA ALA A 162 -7.33 1.50 -3.80
C ALA A 162 -5.98 0.77 -3.89
N THR A 163 -5.82 -0.16 -4.85
CA THR A 163 -4.53 -0.84 -5.10
C THR A 163 -3.45 0.18 -5.51
N LEU A 164 -3.77 1.14 -6.37
CA LEU A 164 -2.83 2.17 -6.79
C LEU A 164 -2.41 3.08 -5.63
N ILE A 165 -3.35 3.53 -4.80
CA ILE A 165 -3.06 4.36 -3.62
C ILE A 165 -2.19 3.58 -2.63
N PHE A 166 -2.57 2.32 -2.36
CA PHE A 166 -1.80 1.41 -1.51
C PHE A 166 -0.37 1.21 -2.05
N GLU A 167 -0.21 0.93 -3.33
CA GLU A 167 1.09 0.71 -3.98
C GLU A 167 1.96 1.96 -3.94
N VAL A 168 1.39 3.14 -4.22
CA VAL A 168 2.11 4.42 -4.13
C VAL A 168 2.56 4.71 -2.70
N GLY A 169 1.69 4.48 -1.70
CA GLY A 169 2.04 4.64 -0.29
C GLY A 169 3.20 3.73 0.12
N VAL A 170 3.12 2.44 -0.23
CA VAL A 170 4.20 1.48 0.07
C VAL A 170 5.49 1.83 -0.68
N MET A 171 5.43 2.36 -1.91
CA MET A 171 6.62 2.81 -2.64
C MET A 171 7.33 3.98 -1.94
N PHE A 172 6.60 5.01 -1.51
CA PHE A 172 7.22 6.13 -0.79
C PHE A 172 7.86 5.68 0.53
N HIS A 173 7.14 4.84 1.29
CA HIS A 173 7.69 4.26 2.52
C HIS A 173 8.96 3.44 2.25
N SER A 174 8.92 2.56 1.24
CA SER A 174 10.05 1.73 0.81
C SER A 174 11.27 2.56 0.40
N LEU A 175 11.07 3.75 -0.17
CA LEU A 175 12.17 4.66 -0.53
C LEU A 175 12.85 5.25 0.71
N VAL A 176 12.08 5.67 1.70
CA VAL A 176 12.59 6.20 2.98
C VAL A 176 13.37 5.13 3.73
N ILE A 177 12.79 3.94 3.90
CA ILE A 177 13.47 2.81 4.59
C ILE A 177 14.72 2.36 3.83
N GLY A 178 14.70 2.39 2.50
CA GLY A 178 15.89 2.15 1.69
C GLY A 178 17.00 3.16 2.00
N LEU A 179 16.68 4.46 2.01
CA LEU A 179 17.62 5.52 2.36
C LEU A 179 18.21 5.32 3.76
N ASP A 180 17.36 5.02 4.75
CA ASP A 180 17.76 4.78 6.14
C ASP A 180 18.73 3.60 6.26
N LEU A 181 18.46 2.49 5.55
CA LEU A 181 19.40 1.37 5.46
C LEU A 181 20.72 1.76 4.76
N GLY A 182 20.65 2.64 3.76
CA GLY A 182 21.82 3.12 3.02
C GLY A 182 22.79 3.96 3.87
N VAL A 183 22.28 4.74 4.82
CA VAL A 183 23.08 5.59 5.73
C VAL A 183 23.47 4.88 7.02
N THR A 184 22.74 3.84 7.43
CA THR A 184 22.98 3.10 8.68
C THR A 184 24.26 2.26 8.61
N THR A 185 25.04 2.26 9.69
CA THR A 185 26.28 1.47 9.82
C THR A 185 26.32 0.72 11.16
N GLY A 186 27.24 -0.23 11.33
CA GLY A 186 27.41 -0.96 12.59
C GLY A 186 26.43 -2.14 12.79
N SER A 187 26.10 -2.46 14.04
CA SER A 187 25.18 -3.55 14.41
C SER A 187 23.75 -3.30 13.91
N GLU A 188 23.32 -2.04 13.95
CA GLU A 188 21.99 -1.61 13.52
C GLU A 188 21.73 -1.94 12.05
N PHE A 189 22.75 -1.84 11.19
CA PHE A 189 22.63 -2.21 9.78
C PHE A 189 22.17 -3.66 9.61
N THR A 190 22.72 -4.59 10.40
CA THR A 190 22.40 -6.01 10.27
C THR A 190 21.01 -6.32 10.81
N SER A 191 20.64 -5.67 11.93
CA SER A 191 19.30 -5.77 12.50
C SER A 191 18.25 -5.23 11.53
N LEU A 192 18.46 -4.01 11.02
CA LEU A 192 17.58 -3.33 10.08
C LEU A 192 17.46 -4.11 8.77
N LEU A 193 18.57 -4.61 8.20
CA LEU A 193 18.54 -5.45 7.00
C LEU A 193 17.73 -6.74 7.21
N THR A 194 17.86 -7.36 8.38
CA THR A 194 17.16 -8.62 8.70
C THR A 194 15.66 -8.37 8.83
N ALA A 195 15.27 -7.34 9.57
CA ALA A 195 13.88 -6.91 9.67
C ALA A 195 13.31 -6.53 8.30
N LEU A 196 14.11 -5.80 7.49
CA LEU A 196 13.79 -5.38 6.14
C LEU A 196 13.48 -6.56 5.23
N CYS A 197 14.33 -7.58 5.22
CA CYS A 197 14.08 -8.77 4.41
C CYS A 197 12.75 -9.46 4.78
N PHE A 198 12.42 -9.53 6.07
CA PHE A 198 11.19 -10.17 6.51
C PHE A 198 9.96 -9.36 6.10
N HIS A 199 9.88 -8.07 6.45
CA HIS A 199 8.69 -7.27 6.13
C HIS A 199 8.53 -7.10 4.62
N GLN A 200 9.62 -6.83 3.90
CA GLN A 200 9.58 -6.50 2.47
C GLN A 200 9.14 -7.71 1.64
N PHE A 201 9.45 -8.93 2.08
CA PHE A 201 8.92 -10.14 1.46
C PHE A 201 7.40 -10.19 1.53
N PHE A 202 6.83 -10.01 2.73
CA PHE A 202 5.38 -10.10 2.95
C PHE A 202 4.62 -8.89 2.41
N GLU A 203 5.21 -7.70 2.44
CA GLU A 203 4.69 -6.53 1.72
C GLU A 203 4.65 -6.79 0.21
N GLY A 204 5.69 -7.44 -0.33
CA GLY A 204 5.70 -7.90 -1.72
C GLY A 204 4.56 -8.87 -2.01
N VAL A 205 4.31 -9.86 -1.13
CA VAL A 205 3.18 -10.80 -1.26
C VAL A 205 1.85 -10.06 -1.26
N ALA A 206 1.65 -9.07 -0.38
CA ALA A 206 0.42 -8.27 -0.33
C ALA A 206 0.21 -7.47 -1.62
N ILE A 207 1.25 -6.77 -2.12
CA ILE A 207 1.20 -6.04 -3.39
C ILE A 207 0.94 -6.99 -4.56
N GLY A 208 1.62 -8.13 -4.61
CA GLY A 208 1.44 -9.12 -5.67
C GLY A 208 -0.01 -9.62 -5.73
N ASN A 209 -0.63 -9.86 -4.58
CA ASN A 209 -2.02 -10.29 -4.49
C ASN A 209 -3.02 -9.18 -4.88
N ALA A 210 -2.76 -7.94 -4.48
CA ALA A 210 -3.56 -6.77 -4.85
C ALA A 210 -3.45 -6.45 -6.36
N ALA A 211 -2.24 -6.51 -6.92
CA ALA A 211 -1.97 -6.28 -8.34
C ALA A 211 -2.70 -7.32 -9.20
N VAL A 212 -2.60 -8.60 -8.81
CA VAL A 212 -3.30 -9.71 -9.44
C VAL A 212 -4.82 -9.52 -9.48
N SER A 213 -5.41 -8.94 -8.43
CA SER A 213 -6.85 -8.71 -8.35
C SER A 213 -7.31 -7.45 -9.11
N SER A 214 -6.38 -6.55 -9.46
CA SER A 214 -6.70 -5.24 -10.03
C SER A 214 -6.34 -5.08 -11.52
N THR A 215 -5.38 -5.84 -12.04
CA THR A 215 -4.96 -5.75 -13.46
C THR A 215 -4.91 -7.10 -14.19
N GLU A 216 -5.58 -7.15 -15.34
CA GLU A 216 -5.58 -8.28 -16.27
C GLU A 216 -4.32 -8.36 -17.16
N SER A 217 -3.57 -7.26 -17.27
CA SER A 217 -2.41 -7.17 -18.15
C SER A 217 -1.16 -7.71 -17.48
N ARG A 218 -0.58 -8.78 -18.04
CA ARG A 218 0.70 -9.36 -17.57
C ARG A 218 1.84 -8.35 -17.55
N SER A 219 1.91 -7.46 -18.53
CA SER A 219 2.96 -6.43 -18.56
C SER A 219 2.79 -5.41 -17.45
N LYS A 220 1.54 -5.00 -17.15
CA LYS A 220 1.26 -4.08 -16.04
C LYS A 220 1.53 -4.75 -14.69
N LEU A 221 1.11 -6.00 -14.50
CA LEU A 221 1.41 -6.81 -13.32
C LEU A 221 2.92 -6.85 -13.03
N LEU A 222 3.72 -7.20 -14.04
CA LEU A 222 5.17 -7.25 -13.90
C LEU A 222 5.79 -5.87 -13.66
N LEU A 223 5.24 -4.82 -14.28
CA LEU A 223 5.71 -3.45 -14.08
C LEU A 223 5.49 -2.97 -12.65
N LEU A 224 4.30 -3.17 -12.08
CA LEU A 224 3.96 -2.77 -10.70
C LEU A 224 4.85 -3.52 -9.69
N ASN A 225 4.98 -4.83 -9.85
CA ASN A 225 5.87 -5.64 -9.00
C ASN A 225 7.34 -5.23 -9.12
N LEU A 226 7.79 -4.81 -10.32
CA LEU A 226 9.16 -4.37 -10.55
C LEU A 226 9.40 -2.99 -9.95
N ALA A 227 8.43 -2.08 -10.09
CA ALA A 227 8.47 -0.76 -9.49
C ALA A 227 8.64 -0.88 -7.98
N PHE A 228 7.82 -1.71 -7.32
CA PHE A 228 7.99 -2.03 -5.90
C PHE A 228 9.40 -2.58 -5.58
N ALA A 229 9.83 -3.63 -6.29
CA ALA A 229 11.09 -4.31 -5.98
C ALA A 229 12.35 -3.44 -6.16
N VAL A 230 12.31 -2.48 -7.08
CA VAL A 230 13.44 -1.58 -7.37
C VAL A 230 13.45 -0.34 -6.46
N THR A 231 12.31 0.03 -5.86
CA THR A 231 12.19 1.27 -5.08
C THR A 231 13.10 1.29 -3.84
N THR A 232 13.11 0.23 -3.03
CA THR A 232 14.00 0.13 -1.85
C THR A 232 15.50 0.12 -2.23
N PRO A 233 15.95 -0.68 -3.22
CA PRO A 233 17.30 -0.58 -3.77
C PRO A 233 17.71 0.81 -4.24
N ILE A 234 16.80 1.55 -4.88
CA ILE A 234 17.05 2.94 -5.29
C ILE A 234 17.26 3.82 -4.06
N GLY A 235 16.35 3.77 -3.08
CA GLY A 235 16.48 4.51 -1.83
C GLY A 235 17.81 4.20 -1.13
N GLN A 236 18.20 2.93 -1.09
CA GLN A 236 19.46 2.48 -0.50
C GLN A 236 20.68 2.99 -1.24
N ALA A 237 20.68 2.95 -2.57
CA ALA A 237 21.75 3.54 -3.37
C ALA A 237 21.87 5.05 -3.12
N PHE A 238 20.75 5.76 -3.03
CA PHE A 238 20.74 7.18 -2.66
C PHE A 238 21.30 7.41 -1.25
N GLY A 239 20.87 6.64 -0.24
CA GLY A 239 21.38 6.72 1.13
C GLY A 239 22.89 6.51 1.19
N ILE A 240 23.41 5.51 0.48
CA ILE A 240 24.86 5.27 0.36
C ILE A 240 25.55 6.47 -0.31
N ALA A 241 24.95 7.09 -1.33
CA ALA A 241 25.56 8.22 -2.02
C ALA A 241 25.67 9.48 -1.14
N ILE A 242 24.69 9.70 -0.26
CA ILE A 242 24.63 10.90 0.60
C ILE A 242 25.12 10.67 2.03
N TYR A 243 25.57 9.45 2.37
CA TYR A 243 25.86 9.06 3.75
C TYR A 243 26.83 10.01 4.49
N SER A 244 27.78 10.62 3.77
CA SER A 244 28.79 11.52 4.34
C SER A 244 28.25 12.92 4.67
N SER A 245 27.14 13.33 4.05
CA SER A 245 26.54 14.67 4.18
C SER A 245 25.15 14.64 4.80
N TYR A 246 24.58 13.45 4.98
CA TYR A 246 23.28 13.25 5.57
C TYR A 246 23.36 13.30 7.10
N SER A 247 22.42 14.02 7.71
CA SER A 247 22.24 14.06 9.16
C SER A 247 20.79 13.73 9.50
N SER A 248 20.58 12.58 10.15
CA SER A 248 19.27 12.15 10.63
C SER A 248 18.67 13.08 11.69
N SER A 249 19.50 13.90 12.34
CA SER A 249 19.07 14.85 13.38
C SER A 249 18.84 16.28 12.87
N SER A 250 18.98 16.53 11.57
CA SER A 250 18.62 17.83 11.00
C SER A 250 17.10 18.02 11.03
N ALA A 251 16.63 19.21 11.45
CA ALA A 251 15.21 19.54 11.47
C ALA A 251 14.50 19.29 10.13
N THR A 252 15.15 19.59 9.00
CA THR A 252 14.59 19.33 7.67
C THR A 252 14.45 17.83 7.39
N SER A 253 15.45 17.04 7.80
CA SER A 253 15.43 15.59 7.64
C SER A 253 14.33 14.95 8.49
N LEU A 254 14.19 15.42 9.74
CA LEU A 254 13.16 14.97 10.67
C LEU A 254 11.75 15.29 10.17
N TRP A 255 11.51 16.52 9.70
CA TRP A 255 10.20 16.88 9.12
C TRP A 255 9.87 16.04 7.89
N VAL A 256 10.78 15.93 6.92
CA VAL A 256 10.51 15.21 5.68
C VAL A 256 10.25 13.73 5.96
N GLN A 257 11.09 13.09 6.76
CA GLN A 257 10.89 11.68 7.10
C GLN A 257 9.64 11.45 7.94
N ALA A 258 9.34 12.34 8.89
CA ALA A 258 8.13 12.25 9.68
C ALA A 258 6.88 12.27 8.81
N PHE A 259 6.76 13.23 7.89
CA PHE A 259 5.59 13.34 7.02
C PHE A 259 5.50 12.22 5.97
N LEU A 260 6.63 11.67 5.53
CA LEU A 260 6.63 10.56 4.58
C LEU A 260 6.39 9.19 5.25
N THR A 261 6.63 9.09 6.56
CA THR A 261 6.40 7.88 7.35
C THR A 261 5.06 7.91 8.12
N ALA A 262 4.45 9.10 8.33
CA ALA A 262 3.15 9.29 8.98
C ALA A 262 1.97 9.20 8.00
#